data_AF-A0A162MGN5-F1
#
_entry.id   AF-A0A162MGN5-F1
#
_cell.length_a   1.000
_cell.length_b   1.000
_cell.length_c   1.000
_cell.angle_alpha   90.00
_cell.angle_beta   90.00
_cell.angle_gamma   90.00
#
_symmetry.space_group_name_H-M   'P 1'
#
loop_
_entity.id
_entity.type
_entity.pdbx_description
1 polymer ?
#
loop_
_entity_poly.entity_id
_entity_poly.type
_entity_poly.pdbx_seq_one_letter_code
_entity_poly.pdbx_strand_id
1 'polypeptide(L)' 'MSAQSYRAKKQTYLTKDKKSTRTVYHPQAMFRGELCHFPDETTESGLIEYDNKEDALVNAIELYKHYKDK' A
#
# COMPACT_ATOMS: atom_id res chain seq x y z
N MET A 1 -17.87 -13.67 -2.72
CA MET A 1 -16.55 -13.18 -3.16
C MET A 1 -15.63 -13.24 -1.96
N SER A 2 -14.53 -14.00 -2.01
CA SER A 2 -13.55 -14.00 -0.90
C SER A 2 -12.96 -12.60 -0.78
N ALA A 3 -13.02 -12.00 0.41
CA ALA A 3 -12.28 -10.77 0.65
C ALA A 3 -10.79 -11.08 0.48
N GLN A 4 -10.13 -10.43 -0.47
CA GLN A 4 -8.68 -10.57 -0.64
C GLN A 4 -7.99 -10.11 0.64
N SER A 5 -7.17 -10.98 1.24
CA SER A 5 -6.45 -10.71 2.49
C SER A 5 -5.30 -9.71 2.34
N TYR A 6 -4.93 -9.39 1.10
CA TYR A 6 -3.91 -8.40 0.75
C TYR A 6 -4.14 -7.92 -0.69
N ARG A 7 -3.68 -6.71 -1.03
CA ARG A 7 -3.69 -6.17 -2.40
C ARG A 7 -2.70 -5.03 -2.58
N ALA A 8 -2.37 -4.72 -3.83
CA ALA A 8 -1.70 -3.48 -4.21
C ALA A 8 -2.75 -2.47 -4.71
N LYS A 9 -2.94 -1.37 -3.98
CA LYS A 9 -3.90 -0.29 -4.33
C LYS A 9 -3.19 0.81 -5.10
N LYS A 10 -3.56 0.98 -6.37
CA LYS A 10 -3.09 2.10 -7.20
C LYS A 10 -3.71 3.40 -6.71
N GLN A 11 -2.90 4.42 -6.48
CA GLN A 11 -3.36 5.76 -6.12
C GLN A 11 -2.52 6.81 -6.82
N THR A 12 -3.16 7.89 -7.25
CA THR A 12 -2.50 9.02 -7.92
C THR A 12 -2.58 10.24 -7.02
N TYR A 13 -1.43 10.86 -6.77
CA TYR A 13 -1.28 12.05 -5.95
C TYR A 13 -0.84 13.22 -6.80
N LEU A 14 -1.17 14.41 -6.34
CA LEU A 14 -0.58 15.63 -6.83
C LEU A 14 0.79 15.81 -6.15
N THR A 15 1.84 16.06 -6.92
CA THR A 15 3.19 16.31 -6.39
C THR A 15 3.21 17.60 -5.56
N LYS A 16 4.19 17.74 -4.65
CA LYS A 16 4.37 18.94 -3.80
C LYS A 16 4.33 20.26 -4.56
N ASP A 17 4.82 20.30 -5.79
CA ASP A 17 4.82 21.50 -6.65
C ASP A 17 3.44 21.85 -7.24
N LYS A 18 2.44 20.98 -7.04
CA LYS A 18 1.07 21.07 -7.58
C LYS A 18 0.96 21.13 -9.10
N LYS A 19 2.03 20.75 -9.82
CA LYS A 19 2.09 20.85 -11.29
C LYS A 19 2.06 19.50 -11.97
N SER A 20 2.41 18.44 -11.25
CA SER A 20 2.48 17.08 -11.79
C SER A 20 1.69 16.09 -10.95
N THR A 21 1.41 14.93 -11.51
CA THR A 21 0.79 13.82 -10.79
C THR A 21 1.77 12.66 -10.70
N ARG A 22 1.86 12.03 -9.54
CA ARG A 22 2.61 10.78 -9.33
C ARG A 22 1.63 9.66 -9.03
N THR A 23 1.77 8.55 -9.75
CA THR A 23 0.97 7.35 -9.53
C THR A 23 1.84 6.30 -8.87
N VAL A 24 1.37 5.76 -7.75
CA VAL A 24 2.07 4.75 -6.94
C VAL A 24 1.10 3.63 -6.57
N TYR A 25 1.66 2.52 -6.10
CA TYR A 25 0.93 1.39 -5.56
C TYR A 25 1.22 1.26 -4.06
N HIS A 26 0.16 1.28 -3.25
CA HIS A 26 0.26 1.04 -1.82
C HIS A 26 -0.03 -0.43 -1.51
N PRO A 27 0.84 -1.12 -0.75
CA PRO A 27 0.49 -2.40 -0.17
C PRO A 27 -0.66 -2.21 0.82
N GLN A 28 -1.63 -3.11 0.78
CA GLN A 28 -2.67 -3.23 1.79
C GLN A 28 -2.78 -4.67 2.26
N ALA A 29 -2.93 -4.87 3.56
CA ALA A 29 -3.08 -6.16 4.18
C ALA A 29 -4.24 -6.15 5.18
N MET A 30 -4.88 -7.30 5.33
CA MET A 30 -6.02 -7.48 6.22
C MET A 30 -5.55 -7.45 7.66
N PHE A 31 -6.10 -6.54 8.46
CA PHE A 31 -5.88 -6.44 9.89
C PHE A 31 -7.22 -6.20 10.57
N ARG A 32 -7.57 -7.07 11.53
CA ARG A 32 -8.85 -7.02 12.28
C ARG A 32 -10.11 -6.90 11.40
N GLY A 33 -10.10 -7.51 10.21
CA GLY A 33 -11.23 -7.53 9.29
C GLY A 33 -11.27 -6.39 8.27
N GLU A 34 -10.28 -5.49 8.28
CA GLU A 34 -10.18 -4.37 7.34
C GLU A 34 -8.86 -4.37 6.56
N LEU A 35 -8.88 -3.87 5.32
CA LEU A 35 -7.67 -3.67 4.52
C LEU A 35 -7.00 -2.34 4.90
N CYS A 36 -5.89 -2.43 5.62
CA CYS A 36 -5.16 -1.27 6.12
C CYS A 36 -4.04 -0.85 5.18
N HIS A 37 -3.77 0.46 5.15
CA HIS A 37 -2.53 1.01 4.64
C HIS A 37 -1.46 1.00 5.73
N PHE A 38 -0.18 1.03 5.34
CA PHE A 38 0.95 1.00 6.26
C PHE A 38 1.76 2.29 6.14
N PRO A 39 2.16 2.90 7.28
CA PRO A 39 2.87 4.17 7.28
C PRO A 39 4.33 4.02 6.84
N ASP A 40 4.83 5.05 6.16
CA ASP A 40 6.24 5.25 5.85
C ASP A 40 6.52 6.76 5.73
N GLU A 41 7.16 7.33 6.74
CA GLU A 41 7.43 8.78 6.80
C GLU A 41 8.46 9.25 5.77
N THR A 42 9.16 8.32 5.11
CA THR A 42 10.15 8.66 4.08
C THR A 42 9.54 8.94 2.71
N THR A 43 8.26 8.58 2.52
CA THR A 43 7.54 8.79 1.26
C THR A 43 6.73 10.08 1.24
N GLU A 44 6.26 10.48 0.06
CA GLU A 44 5.50 11.72 -0.11
C GLU A 44 4.09 11.63 0.50
N SER A 45 3.44 10.47 0.43
CA SER A 45 2.12 10.23 1.03
C SER A 45 2.15 9.88 2.51
N GLY A 46 3.32 9.62 3.10
CA GLY A 46 3.44 9.10 4.46
C GLY A 46 3.04 7.63 4.60
N LEU A 47 2.87 6.92 3.47
CA LEU A 47 2.51 5.51 3.38
C LEU A 47 3.56 4.77 2.55
N ILE A 48 3.69 3.46 2.73
CA ILE A 48 4.57 2.65 1.87
C ILE A 48 4.13 2.80 0.41
N GLU A 49 5.07 3.13 -0.49
CA GLU A 49 4.84 3.40 -1.91
C GLU A 49 5.75 2.53 -2.78
N TYR A 50 5.20 2.00 -3.87
CA TYR A 50 5.97 1.38 -4.93
C TYR A 50 5.58 1.93 -6.30
N ASP A 51 6.55 2.02 -7.21
CA ASP A 51 6.29 2.48 -8.58
C ASP A 51 5.68 1.38 -9.47
N ASN A 52 5.74 0.12 -9.04
CA ASN A 52 5.11 -1.01 -9.73
C ASN A 52 4.20 -1.83 -8.80
N LYS A 53 3.26 -2.55 -9.43
CA LYS A 53 2.22 -3.32 -8.74
C LYS A 53 2.77 -4.60 -8.08
N GLU A 54 3.79 -5.21 -8.68
CA GLU A 54 4.31 -6.52 -8.26
C GLU A 54 5.04 -6.41 -6.92
N ASP A 55 5.92 -5.42 -6.78
CA ASP A 55 6.64 -5.16 -5.52
C ASP A 55 5.68 -4.78 -4.39
N ALA A 56 4.70 -3.92 -4.68
CA ALA A 56 3.63 -3.60 -3.71
C ALA A 56 2.85 -4.84 -3.29
N LEU A 57 2.62 -5.79 -4.19
CA LEU A 57 1.90 -7.01 -3.86
C LEU A 57 2.76 -7.96 -3.01
N VAL A 58 4.05 -8.12 -3.35
CA VAL A 58 5.00 -8.91 -2.56
C VAL A 58 5.07 -8.38 -1.14
N ASN A 59 5.21 -7.06 -0.97
CA ASN A 59 5.26 -6.46 0.35
C ASN A 59 3.91 -6.57 1.09
N ALA A 60 2.77 -6.44 0.41
CA ALA A 60 1.45 -6.67 1.02
C ALA A 60 1.29 -8.11 1.56
N ILE A 61 1.87 -9.11 0.88
CA ILE A 61 1.89 -10.51 1.35
C ILE A 61 2.77 -10.64 2.60
N GLU A 62 3.94 -10.01 2.62
CA GLU A 62 4.84 -10.01 3.78
C GLU A 62 4.19 -9.35 5.00
N LEU A 63 3.58 -8.19 4.82
CA LEU A 63 2.82 -7.48 5.85
C LEU A 63 1.68 -8.36 6.38
N TYR A 64 0.90 -8.98 5.49
CA TYR A 64 -0.16 -9.89 5.92
C TYR A 64 0.40 -11.05 6.76
N LYS A 65 1.48 -11.71 6.33
CA LYS A 65 2.12 -12.78 7.12
C LYS A 65 2.62 -12.29 8.48
N HIS A 66 3.19 -11.08 8.53
CA HIS A 66 3.72 -10.51 9.76
C HIS A 66 2.63 -10.19 10.80
N TYR A 67 1.45 -9.74 10.36
CA TYR A 67 0.36 -9.29 11.23
C TYR A 67 -0.77 -10.30 11.41
N LYS A 68 -0.89 -11.32 10.56
CA LYS A 68 -1.94 -12.34 10.66
C LYS A 68 -1.91 -13.09 11.99
N ASP A 69 -0.72 -13.31 12.53
CA ASP A 69 -0.50 -14.08 13.76
C ASP A 69 -0.31 -13.19 15.00
N LYS A 70 -0.57 -11.87 14.89
CA LYS A 70 -0.46 -10.88 15.98
C LYS A 70 -1.83 -10.34 16.38
#